data_AF-A0A6H2Y627-F1
#
_entry.id   AF-A0A6H2Y627-F1
#
_cell.length_a   1.000
_cell.length_b   1.000
_cell.length_c   1.000
_cell.angle_alpha   90.00
_cell.angle_beta   90.00
_cell.angle_gamma   90.00
#
_symmetry.space_group_name_H-M   'P 1'
#
loop_
_entity.id
_entity.type
_entity.pdbx_description
1 polymer ?
#
loop_
_entity_poly.entity_id
_entity_poly.type
_entity_poly.pdbx_seq_one_letter_code
_entity_poly.pdbx_strand_id
1 'polypeptide(L)'
;NQYQDEDSGVLLYHNPETRETEILIDEHRRNQSAVQTLVMRLLGEHARSSTRFVSRSVLQNCRQAQVRQAASNEPGLSLKDMADVSQRQAEVLGYFQTARQIGSSDIHVTTSPGLTRIEMRVHGDLVTVAELGEQDGESLAATIILSMCDVTEVQFFPMR
;
A
#
# COMPACT_ATOMS: atom_id res chain seq x y z
N ASN A 1 19.22 17.93 -5.35
CA ASN A 1 18.17 17.28 -6.17
C ASN A 1 16.82 17.73 -5.69
N GLN A 2 16.43 18.93 -6.16
CA GLN A 2 15.43 19.12 -7.22
C GLN A 2 14.02 18.90 -6.68
N TYR A 3 13.50 20.00 -6.13
CA TYR A 3 12.07 20.25 -5.94
C TYR A 3 11.33 19.86 -7.23
N GLN A 4 10.63 18.71 -7.20
CA GLN A 4 9.59 18.45 -8.17
C GLN A 4 8.46 19.43 -7.89
N ASP A 5 8.49 20.55 -8.62
CA ASP A 5 7.49 21.63 -8.56
C ASP A 5 6.07 21.03 -8.52
N GLU A 6 5.37 21.22 -7.40
CA GLU A 6 4.10 20.54 -7.08
C GLU A 6 2.98 20.91 -8.07
N ASP A 7 3.15 21.97 -8.86
CA ASP A 7 2.14 22.50 -9.79
C ASP A 7 2.67 22.75 -11.22
N SER A 8 3.61 21.91 -11.68
CA SER A 8 4.22 22.03 -13.02
C SER A 8 3.28 21.74 -14.21
N GLY A 9 2.08 21.17 -13.96
CA GLY A 9 1.15 20.76 -15.01
C GLY A 9 1.63 19.59 -15.89
N VAL A 10 2.77 18.97 -15.56
CA VAL A 10 3.37 17.83 -16.26
C VAL A 10 3.96 16.86 -15.24
N LEU A 11 3.77 15.56 -15.45
CA LEU A 11 4.32 14.50 -14.60
C LEU A 11 4.90 13.38 -15.47
N LEU A 12 6.15 13.00 -15.22
CA LEU A 12 6.69 11.74 -15.71
C LEU A 12 6.15 10.62 -14.82
N TYR A 13 5.35 9.72 -15.38
CA TYR A 13 4.61 8.70 -14.67
C TYR A 13 5.06 7.29 -15.02
N HIS A 14 5.54 6.56 -14.01
CA HIS A 14 5.81 5.14 -14.12
C HIS A 14 4.55 4.36 -13.74
N ASN A 15 3.93 3.73 -14.73
CA ASN A 15 2.72 2.95 -14.52
C ASN A 15 3.08 1.63 -13.83
N PRO A 16 2.58 1.34 -12.61
CA PRO A 16 2.93 0.13 -11.87
C PRO A 16 2.35 -1.15 -12.50
N GLU A 17 1.25 -1.04 -13.25
CA GLU A 17 0.57 -2.18 -13.86
C GLU A 17 1.25 -2.58 -15.18
N THR A 18 1.55 -1.60 -16.03
CA THR A 18 2.13 -1.85 -17.36
C THR A 18 3.67 -1.79 -17.38
N ARG A 19 4.29 -1.24 -16.32
CA ARG A 19 5.72 -0.91 -16.23
C ARG A 19 6.21 0.07 -17.29
N GLU A 20 5.31 0.76 -17.97
CA GLU A 20 5.64 1.76 -18.97
C GLU A 20 5.81 3.14 -18.32
N THR A 21 6.63 3.97 -18.96
CA THR A 21 6.81 5.37 -18.56
C THR A 21 5.99 6.27 -19.48
N GLU A 22 5.04 7.00 -18.92
CA GLU A 22 4.16 7.94 -19.60
C GLU A 22 4.50 9.38 -19.19
N ILE A 23 4.27 10.36 -20.08
CA ILE A 23 4.30 11.78 -19.75
C ILE A 23 2.85 12.26 -19.67
N LEU A 24 2.39 12.54 -18.45
CA LEU A 24 1.06 13.06 -18.18
C LEU A 24 1.05 14.57 -18.25
N ILE A 25 0.10 15.15 -18.98
CA ILE A 25 0.01 16.58 -19.25
C ILE A 25 -1.37 17.07 -18.82
N ASP A 26 -1.45 18.14 -18.04
CA ASP A 26 -2.72 18.78 -17.69
C ASP A 26 -3.38 19.34 -18.96
N GLU A 27 -4.54 18.78 -19.32
CA GLU A 27 -5.29 19.13 -20.52
C GLU A 27 -5.65 20.62 -20.59
N HIS A 28 -5.90 21.24 -19.43
CA HIS A 28 -6.29 22.66 -19.34
C HIS A 28 -5.09 23.61 -19.43
N ARG A 29 -3.86 23.11 -19.27
CA ARG A 29 -2.64 23.91 -19.30
C ARG A 29 -1.73 23.60 -20.49
N ARG A 30 -2.14 22.71 -21.40
CA ARG A 30 -1.37 22.28 -22.58
C ARG A 30 -0.85 23.40 -23.50
N ASN A 31 -1.54 24.55 -23.54
CA ASN A 31 -1.17 25.70 -24.37
C ASN A 31 -0.23 26.68 -23.64
N GLN A 32 0.08 26.44 -22.37
CA GLN A 32 1.02 27.28 -21.63
C GLN A 32 2.45 26.98 -22.08
N SER A 33 3.19 28.04 -22.42
CA SER A 33 4.59 27.92 -22.88
C SER A 33 5.49 27.15 -21.91
N ALA A 34 5.28 27.33 -20.59
CA ALA A 34 6.02 26.61 -19.56
C ALA A 34 5.77 25.08 -19.61
N VAL A 35 4.52 24.67 -19.78
CA VAL A 35 4.12 23.25 -19.90
C VAL A 35 4.71 22.65 -21.18
N GLN A 36 4.62 23.37 -22.31
CA GLN A 36 5.17 22.90 -23.59
C GLN A 36 6.70 22.72 -23.54
N THR A 37 7.40 23.68 -22.94
CA THR A 37 8.86 23.61 -22.74
C THR A 37 9.24 22.38 -21.92
N LEU A 38 8.50 22.12 -20.84
CA LEU A 38 8.73 20.97 -19.97
C LEU A 38 8.42 19.63 -20.67
N VAL A 39 7.33 19.55 -21.43
CA VAL A 39 6.99 18.35 -22.23
C VAL A 39 8.07 18.06 -23.26
N MET A 40 8.54 19.07 -24.01
CA MET A 40 9.58 18.89 -25.02
C MET A 40 10.90 18.43 -24.39
N ARG A 41 11.26 18.95 -23.21
CA ARG A 41 12.41 18.47 -22.45
C ARG A 41 12.26 16.99 -22.07
N LEU A 42 11.11 16.61 -21.49
CA LEU A 42 10.87 15.23 -21.05
C LEU A 42 10.80 14.24 -22.24
N LEU A 43 10.26 14.65 -23.39
CA LEU A 43 10.28 13.83 -24.60
C LEU A 43 11.70 13.62 -25.14
N GLY A 44 12.57 14.63 -25.02
CA GLY A 44 13.99 14.51 -25.37
C GLY A 44 14.76 13.58 -24.43
N GLU A 45 14.48 13.65 -23.13
CA GLU A 45 15.11 12.81 -22.10
C GLU A 45 14.56 11.37 -22.10
N HIS A 46 13.29 11.19 -22.48
CA HIS A 46 12.58 9.91 -22.44
C HIS A 46 11.92 9.57 -23.78
N ALA A 47 12.73 9.35 -24.81
CA ALA A 47 12.28 9.12 -26.19
C ALA A 47 11.35 7.90 -26.42
N ARG A 48 11.19 7.01 -25.43
CA ARG A 48 10.30 5.84 -25.49
C ARG A 48 8.99 6.04 -24.72
N SER A 49 8.79 7.20 -24.10
CA SER A 49 7.60 7.47 -23.31
C SER A 49 6.41 7.87 -24.17
N SER A 50 5.25 7.28 -23.89
CA SER A 50 3.98 7.73 -24.44
C SER A 50 3.51 9.00 -23.75
N THR A 51 2.69 9.82 -24.42
CA THR A 51 2.12 11.05 -23.85
C THR A 51 0.62 10.90 -23.67
N ARG A 52 0.08 11.47 -22.59
CA ARG A 52 -1.35 11.44 -22.31
C ARG A 52 -1.83 12.73 -21.66
N PHE A 53 -2.91 13.29 -22.18
CA PHE A 53 -3.60 14.43 -21.57
C PHE A 53 -4.55 13.92 -20.49
N VAL A 54 -4.51 14.58 -19.33
CA VAL A 54 -5.28 14.21 -18.14
C VAL A 54 -5.82 15.44 -17.44
N SER A 55 -6.84 15.27 -16.62
CA SER A 55 -7.30 16.32 -15.71
C SER A 55 -6.27 16.59 -14.61
N ARG A 56 -6.36 17.78 -13.99
CA ARG A 56 -5.55 18.13 -12.81
C ARG A 56 -5.70 17.13 -11.66
N SER A 57 -6.92 16.62 -11.42
CA SER A 57 -7.17 15.64 -10.35
C SER A 57 -6.44 14.32 -10.60
N VAL A 58 -6.43 13.84 -11.85
CA VAL A 58 -5.68 12.62 -12.22
C VAL A 58 -4.18 12.85 -12.06
N LEU A 59 -3.65 14.01 -12.47
CA LEU A 59 -2.24 14.34 -12.33
C LEU A 59 -1.79 14.38 -10.85
N GLN A 60 -2.62 14.93 -9.96
CA GLN A 60 -2.39 14.93 -8.51
C GLN A 60 -2.43 13.52 -7.91
N ASN A 61 -3.42 12.71 -8.28
CA ASN A 61 -3.53 11.33 -7.81
C ASN A 61 -2.33 10.47 -8.22
N CYS A 62 -1.90 10.59 -9.48
CA CYS A 62 -0.72 9.88 -10.00
C CYS A 62 0.57 10.32 -9.30
N ARG A 63 0.73 11.62 -8.98
CA ARG A 63 1.87 12.13 -8.21
C ARG A 63 1.88 11.58 -6.80
N GLN A 64 0.73 11.59 -6.12
CA GLN A 64 0.63 11.06 -4.76
C GLN A 64 0.87 9.54 -4.73
N ALA A 65 0.40 8.81 -5.74
CA ALA A 65 0.70 7.39 -5.92
C ALA A 65 2.21 7.15 -6.11
N GLN A 66 2.90 7.97 -6.93
CA GLN A 66 4.36 7.89 -7.07
C GLN A 66 5.11 8.21 -5.79
N VAL A 67 4.69 9.22 -5.03
CA VAL A 67 5.32 9.55 -3.73
C VAL A 67 5.12 8.40 -2.75
N ARG A 68 3.92 7.82 -2.69
CA ARG A 68 3.65 6.61 -1.89
C ARG A 68 4.48 5.42 -2.37
N GLN A 69 4.67 5.27 -3.68
CA GLN A 69 5.49 4.21 -4.27
C GLN A 69 6.99 4.41 -4.00
N ALA A 70 7.47 5.64 -4.05
CA ALA A 70 8.84 6.01 -3.70
C ALA A 70 9.10 5.84 -2.19
N ALA A 71 8.10 6.19 -1.35
CA ALA A 71 8.12 5.90 0.08
C ALA A 71 7.98 4.40 0.39
N SER A 72 7.33 3.62 -0.48
CA SER A 72 7.27 2.15 -0.41
C SER A 72 8.40 1.44 -1.15
N ASN A 73 9.33 2.18 -1.75
CA ASN A 73 10.60 1.67 -2.30
C ASN A 73 11.72 1.71 -1.26
N GLU A 74 11.47 2.28 -0.07
CA GLU A 74 12.02 1.69 1.14
C GLU A 74 11.43 0.27 1.21
N PRO A 75 12.24 -0.79 1.32
CA PRO A 75 11.71 -2.11 1.54
C PRO A 75 10.88 -2.06 2.83
N GLY A 76 9.56 -1.96 2.70
CA GLY A 76 8.66 -2.20 3.83
C GLY A 76 9.04 -3.57 4.38
N LEU A 77 9.24 -3.66 5.71
CA LEU A 77 9.81 -4.83 6.38
C LEU A 77 9.32 -6.13 5.71
N SER A 78 10.22 -6.79 4.98
CA SER A 78 9.96 -8.14 4.51
C SER A 78 10.08 -9.07 5.72
N LEU A 79 9.37 -10.20 5.71
CA LEU A 79 9.56 -11.26 6.72
C LEU A 79 11.04 -11.71 6.82
N LYS A 80 11.84 -11.47 5.77
CA LYS A 80 13.29 -11.73 5.74
C LYS A 80 14.13 -10.70 6.48
N ASP A 81 13.62 -9.47 6.64
CA ASP A 81 14.30 -8.36 7.34
C ASP A 81 14.03 -8.40 8.85
N MET A 82 13.28 -9.42 9.31
CA MET A 82 12.67 -9.55 10.63
C MET A 82 13.35 -10.59 11.53
N ALA A 83 14.69 -10.62 11.52
CA ALA A 83 15.47 -11.60 12.29
C ALA A 83 15.16 -11.63 13.80
N ASP A 84 14.61 -10.53 14.36
CA ASP A 84 14.26 -10.38 15.79
C ASP A 84 12.74 -10.40 16.08
N VAL A 85 11.91 -10.90 15.15
CA VAL A 85 10.46 -10.88 15.30
C VAL A 85 9.97 -12.20 15.90
N SER A 86 9.15 -12.10 16.95
CA SER A 86 8.56 -13.29 17.56
C SER A 86 7.76 -14.11 16.52
N GLN A 87 7.72 -15.43 16.67
CA GLN A 87 7.03 -16.31 15.74
C GLN A 87 5.56 -15.90 15.50
N ARG A 88 4.89 -15.35 16.52
CA ARG A 88 3.51 -14.86 16.44
C ARG A 88 3.36 -13.57 15.66
N GLN A 89 4.29 -12.62 15.82
CA GLN A 89 4.29 -11.41 15.01
C GLN A 89 4.55 -11.74 13.53
N ALA A 90 5.44 -12.69 13.25
CA ALA A 90 5.66 -13.18 11.88
C ALA A 90 4.38 -13.81 11.29
N GLU A 91 3.62 -14.55 12.10
CA GLU A 91 2.33 -15.12 11.70
C GLU A 91 1.31 -14.03 11.34
N VAL A 92 1.16 -13.00 12.19
CA VAL A 92 0.30 -11.84 11.92
C VAL A 92 0.68 -11.17 10.59
N LEU A 93 1.97 -10.96 10.35
CA LEU A 93 2.46 -10.35 9.13
C LEU A 93 2.23 -11.22 7.90
N GLY A 94 2.27 -12.54 8.05
CA GLY A 94 1.84 -13.48 7.02
C GLY A 94 0.39 -13.26 6.61
N TYR A 95 -0.51 -13.01 7.56
CA TYR A 95 -1.91 -12.67 7.26
C TYR A 95 -2.04 -11.31 6.55
N PHE A 96 -1.27 -10.29 6.92
CA PHE A 96 -1.23 -9.02 6.19
C PHE A 96 -0.73 -9.18 4.76
N GLN A 97 0.31 -9.98 4.55
CA GLN A 97 0.82 -10.29 3.22
C GLN A 97 -0.25 -11.00 2.38
N THR A 98 -0.94 -11.97 2.97
CA THR A 98 -2.05 -12.71 2.32
C THR A 98 -3.19 -11.76 1.95
N ALA A 99 -3.62 -10.90 2.88
CA ALA A 99 -4.65 -9.88 2.65
C ALA A 99 -4.31 -8.99 1.45
N ARG A 100 -3.05 -8.52 1.36
CA ARG A 100 -2.58 -7.72 0.23
C ARG A 100 -2.61 -8.50 -1.09
N GLN A 101 -2.19 -9.76 -1.08
CA GLN A 101 -2.15 -10.60 -2.29
C GLN A 101 -3.54 -10.86 -2.88
N ILE A 102 -4.54 -11.04 -2.02
CA ILE A 102 -5.92 -11.34 -2.45
C ILE A 102 -6.81 -10.09 -2.54
N GLY A 103 -6.26 -8.90 -2.28
CA GLY A 103 -7.02 -7.64 -2.34
C GLY A 103 -8.08 -7.50 -1.25
N SER A 104 -7.83 -8.04 -0.05
CA SER A 104 -8.74 -7.94 1.09
C SER A 104 -8.75 -6.52 1.68
N SER A 105 -9.94 -6.01 2.03
CA SER A 105 -10.07 -4.73 2.75
C SER A 105 -9.82 -4.86 4.25
N ASP A 106 -10.19 -6.01 4.83
CA ASP A 106 -10.20 -6.24 6.27
C ASP A 106 -9.71 -7.65 6.60
N ILE A 107 -9.10 -7.81 7.78
CA ILE A 107 -8.79 -9.10 8.38
C ILE A 107 -9.66 -9.23 9.63
N HIS A 108 -10.50 -10.26 9.65
CA HIS A 108 -11.36 -10.60 10.77
C HIS A 108 -10.75 -11.77 11.55
N VAL A 109 -10.57 -11.59 12.86
CA VAL A 109 -10.14 -12.65 13.78
C VAL A 109 -11.28 -12.90 14.75
N THR A 110 -11.95 -14.04 14.62
CA THR A 110 -13.12 -14.40 15.42
C THR A 110 -12.81 -15.63 16.27
N THR A 111 -12.63 -15.44 17.57
CA THR A 111 -12.46 -16.54 18.53
C THR A 111 -13.80 -16.98 19.08
N SER A 112 -14.04 -18.29 19.05
CA SER A 112 -15.16 -19.00 19.65
C SER A 112 -14.61 -20.15 20.51
N PRO A 113 -15.40 -20.73 21.43
CA PRO A 113 -14.93 -21.86 22.23
C PRO A 113 -14.38 -22.99 21.36
N GLY A 114 -13.11 -23.35 21.56
CA GLY A 114 -12.38 -24.38 20.84
C GLY A 114 -11.86 -24.02 19.43
N LEU A 115 -12.19 -22.84 18.89
CA LEU A 115 -11.84 -22.49 17.49
C LEU A 115 -11.70 -20.98 17.29
N THR A 116 -10.64 -20.56 16.60
CA THR A 116 -10.51 -19.22 16.05
C THR A 116 -10.50 -19.27 14.53
N ARG A 117 -11.31 -18.43 13.89
CA ARG A 117 -11.30 -18.24 12.44
C ARG A 117 -10.60 -16.95 12.05
N ILE A 118 -9.74 -17.04 11.05
CA ILE A 118 -9.14 -15.89 10.37
C ILE A 118 -9.83 -15.77 9.01
N GLU A 119 -10.54 -14.66 8.82
CA GLU A 119 -11.35 -14.40 7.64
C GLU A 119 -10.91 -13.10 6.96
N MET A 120 -10.98 -13.08 5.64
CA MET A 120 -10.58 -11.93 4.82
C MET A 120 -11.81 -11.41 4.08
N ARG A 121 -12.02 -10.09 4.07
CA ARG A 121 -13.09 -9.47 3.28
C ARG A 121 -12.61 -9.21 1.86
N VAL A 122 -12.96 -10.11 0.95
CA VAL A 122 -12.60 -10.02 -0.47
C VAL A 122 -13.86 -9.71 -1.28
N HIS A 123 -13.86 -8.56 -1.96
CA HIS A 123 -15.00 -8.09 -2.77
C HIS A 123 -16.35 -8.00 -2.01
N GLY A 124 -16.31 -7.86 -0.69
CA GLY A 124 -17.50 -7.75 0.17
C GLY A 124 -17.82 -9.01 0.96
N ASP A 125 -17.32 -10.17 0.53
CA ASP A 125 -17.58 -11.47 1.15
C ASP A 125 -16.46 -11.87 2.12
N LEU A 126 -16.82 -12.53 3.22
CA LEU A 126 -15.87 -13.11 4.15
C LEU A 126 -15.41 -14.48 3.65
N VAL A 127 -14.10 -14.64 3.54
CA VAL A 127 -13.45 -15.88 3.13
C VAL A 127 -12.53 -16.35 4.25
N THR A 128 -12.76 -17.54 4.79
CA THR A 128 -11.88 -18.15 5.78
C THR A 128 -10.55 -18.53 5.14
N VAL A 129 -9.45 -18.01 5.68
CA VAL A 129 -8.08 -18.27 5.19
C VAL A 129 -7.26 -19.13 6.15
N ALA A 130 -7.65 -19.18 7.42
CA ALA A 130 -7.05 -20.07 8.40
C ALA A 130 -8.03 -20.36 9.56
N GLU A 131 -7.80 -21.49 10.21
CA GLU A 131 -8.44 -21.86 11.47
C GLU A 131 -7.34 -22.23 12.47
N LEU A 132 -7.50 -21.77 13.70
CA LEU A 132 -6.56 -21.95 14.80
C LEU A 132 -7.30 -22.54 16.01
N GLY A 133 -6.56 -23.14 16.94
CA GLY A 133 -7.10 -23.42 18.27
C GLY A 133 -7.41 -22.12 19.01
N GLU A 134 -8.36 -22.18 19.94
CA GLU A 134 -8.78 -21.02 20.75
C GLU A 134 -7.61 -20.28 21.42
N GLN A 135 -6.72 -21.00 22.11
CA GLN A 135 -5.56 -20.41 22.78
C GLN A 135 -4.57 -19.76 21.80
N ASP A 136 -4.42 -20.33 20.60
CA ASP A 136 -3.56 -19.78 19.56
C ASP A 136 -4.16 -18.48 19.01
N GLY A 137 -5.47 -18.44 18.82
CA GLY A 137 -6.19 -17.24 18.39
C GLY A 137 -6.15 -16.11 19.44
N GLU A 138 -6.31 -16.44 20.72
CA GLU A 138 -6.15 -15.47 21.82
C GLU A 138 -4.72 -14.92 21.88
N SER A 139 -3.73 -15.80 21.70
CA SER A 139 -2.32 -15.40 21.65
C SER A 139 -2.02 -14.49 20.45
N LEU A 140 -2.63 -14.77 19.29
CA LEU A 140 -2.54 -13.93 18.09
C LEU A 140 -3.16 -12.56 18.33
N ALA A 141 -4.36 -12.50 18.92
CA ALA A 141 -5.04 -11.24 19.25
C ALA A 141 -4.24 -10.41 20.27
N ALA A 142 -3.70 -11.03 21.32
CA ALA A 142 -2.81 -10.37 22.28
C ALA A 142 -1.57 -9.78 21.59
N THR A 143 -0.97 -10.53 20.66
CA THR A 143 0.21 -10.07 19.91
C THR A 143 -0.12 -8.82 19.09
N ILE A 144 -1.24 -8.82 18.37
CA ILE A 144 -1.70 -7.67 17.58
C ILE A 144 -1.87 -6.44 18.49
N ILE A 145 -2.68 -6.57 19.54
CA ILE A 145 -3.10 -5.43 20.38
C ILE A 145 -1.93 -4.90 21.22
N LEU A 146 -1.16 -5.78 21.85
CA LEU A 146 -0.18 -5.39 22.88
C LEU A 146 1.22 -5.15 22.33
N SER A 147 1.54 -5.65 21.13
CA SER A 147 2.91 -5.59 20.60
C SER A 147 3.03 -4.95 19.21
N MET A 148 1.93 -4.87 18.45
CA MET A 148 1.94 -4.34 17.07
C MET A 148 1.11 -3.07 16.89
N CYS A 149 0.33 -2.70 17.90
CA CYS A 149 -0.43 -1.46 17.92
C CYS A 149 0.13 -0.53 19.01
N ASP A 150 0.19 0.77 18.72
CA ASP A 150 0.49 1.82 19.70
C ASP A 150 -0.73 2.03 20.62
N VAL A 151 -1.09 1.02 21.40
CA VAL A 151 -2.20 1.09 22.35
C VAL A 151 -1.63 1.57 23.69
N THR A 152 -1.99 2.78 24.09
CA THR A 152 -1.52 3.40 25.34
C THR A 152 -2.20 2.84 26.61
N GLU A 153 -3.22 1.98 26.47
CA GLU A 153 -3.95 1.33 27.56
C GLU A 153 -4.15 -0.16 27.28
N VAL A 154 -3.90 -1.03 28.26
CA VAL A 154 -4.08 -2.48 28.12
C VAL A 154 -5.59 -2.80 28.03
N GLN A 155 -6.10 -3.03 26.81
CA GLN A 155 -7.52 -3.32 26.58
C GLN A 155 -7.84 -4.82 26.42
N PHE A 156 -6.83 -5.69 26.36
CA PHE A 156 -7.01 -7.13 26.16
C PHE A 156 -6.44 -7.95 27.33
N PHE A 157 -7.26 -8.81 27.92
CA PHE A 157 -6.91 -9.67 29.05
C PHE A 157 -7.23 -11.13 28.69
N PRO A 158 -6.27 -11.94 28.20
CA PRO A 158 -6.53 -13.30 27.72
C PRO A 158 -6.88 -14.32 28.83
N MET A 159 -6.85 -13.93 30.11
CA MET A 159 -6.97 -14.83 31.27
C MET A 159 -7.99 -14.33 32.32
N ARG A 160 -9.00 -13.55 31.91
CA ARG A 160 -10.06 -13.05 32.79
C ARG A 160 -11.44 -13.45 32.31
#